data_AF-A0A2V7RIE7-F1
#
_entry.id   AF-A0A2V7RIE7-F1
#
_cell.length_a   1.000
_cell.length_b   1.000
_cell.length_c   1.000
_cell.angle_alpha   90.00
_cell.angle_beta   90.00
_cell.angle_gamma   90.00
#
_symmetry.space_group_name_H-M   'P 1'
#
loop_
_entity.id
_entity.type
_entity.pdbx_description
1 polymer ?
#
loop_
_entity_poly.entity_id
_entity_poly.type
_entity_poly.pdbx_seq_one_letter_code
_entity_poly.pdbx_strand_id
1 'polypeptide(L)' 'MESHGADVRAWWVPGRIEFLGKHTDYAGGRSLLCATERGFAVVAVPRADSRVRVHDAISGESV' A
#
# COMPACT_ATOMS: atom_id res chain seq x y z
N MET A 1 -24.88 -2.01 24.55
CA MET A 1 -23.71 -2.79 24.09
C MET A 1 -22.95 -1.90 23.12
N GLU A 2 -21.91 -1.24 23.61
CA GLU A 2 -21.16 -0.24 22.84
C GLU A 2 -20.37 -0.92 21.72
N SER A 3 -20.71 -0.56 20.48
CA SER A 3 -19.94 -0.97 19.30
C SER A 3 -18.58 -0.25 19.36
N HIS A 4 -17.55 -0.97 19.80
CA HIS A 4 -16.19 -0.52 19.59
C HIS A 4 -15.95 -0.57 18.08
N GLY A 5 -15.93 0.60 17.42
CA GLY A 5 -15.51 0.68 16.03
C GLY A 5 -14.17 -0.02 15.91
N ALA A 6 -14.07 -1.00 15.01
CA ALA A 6 -12.83 -1.74 14.83
C ALA A 6 -11.68 -0.75 14.59
N ASP A 7 -10.47 -1.02 15.13
CA ASP A 7 -9.28 -0.19 14.90
C ASP A 7 -8.85 -0.28 13.43
N VAL A 8 -9.59 0.42 12.57
CA VAL A 8 -9.36 0.46 11.14
C VAL A 8 -8.21 1.41 10.87
N ARG A 9 -7.17 0.91 10.21
CA ARG A 9 -6.06 1.72 9.72
C ARG A 9 -6.17 1.81 8.21
N ALA A 10 -6.06 3.03 7.69
CA ALA A 10 -6.15 3.30 6.27
C ALA A 10 -4.94 4.11 5.81
N TRP A 11 -4.40 3.74 4.65
CA TRP A 11 -3.29 4.43 4.01
C TRP A 11 -3.60 4.67 2.54
N TRP A 12 -3.17 5.81 2.03
CA TRP A 12 -3.05 6.04 0.60
C TRP A 12 -1.62 5.74 0.16
N VAL A 13 -1.45 4.83 -0.79
CA VAL A 13 -0.14 4.46 -1.35
C VAL A 13 -0.06 5.04 -2.76
N PRO A 14 0.66 6.16 -2.96
CA PRO A 14 0.80 6.75 -4.28
C PRO A 14 1.70 5.86 -5.16
N GLY A 15 1.40 5.85 -6.46
CA GLY A 15 2.34 5.42 -7.48
C GLY A 15 3.54 6.36 -7.57
N ARG A 16 4.50 6.04 -8.43
CA ARG A 16 5.68 6.86 -8.66
C ARG A 16 6.06 6.94 -10.13
N ILE A 17 6.66 8.05 -10.52
CA ILE A 17 7.39 8.20 -11.78
C ILE A 17 8.87 8.39 -11.48
N GLU A 18 9.72 7.79 -12.32
CA GLU A 18 11.15 8.04 -12.33
C GLU A 18 11.49 9.00 -13.47
N PHE A 19 12.01 10.17 -13.13
CA PHE A 19 12.43 11.17 -14.10
C PHE A 19 13.85 10.91 -14.60
N LEU A 20 14.76 10.55 -13.68
CA LEU A 20 16.18 10.31 -13.95
C LEU A 20 16.71 9.20 -13.04
N GLY A 21 17.78 8.52 -13.50
CA GLY A 21 18.48 7.51 -12.70
C GLY A 21 18.02 6.07 -12.94
N LYS A 22 17.25 5.82 -14.00
CA LYS A 22 16.81 4.46 -14.36
C LYS A 22 18.01 3.51 -14.47
N HIS A 23 17.89 2.33 -13.86
CA HIS A 23 18.92 1.28 -13.84
C HIS A 23 20.21 1.65 -13.08
N THR A 24 20.18 2.69 -12.26
CA THR A 24 21.33 3.05 -11.42
C THR A 24 21.13 2.67 -9.96
N ASP A 25 19.87 2.54 -9.53
CA ASP A 25 19.45 2.28 -8.16
C ASP A 25 20.04 0.97 -7.60
N TYR A 26 19.98 -0.11 -8.38
CA TYR A 26 20.51 -1.41 -7.95
C TYR A 26 22.05 -1.43 -7.80
N ALA A 27 22.75 -0.46 -8.37
CA ALA A 27 24.20 -0.31 -8.28
C ALA A 27 24.62 0.81 -7.28
N GLY A 28 23.68 1.32 -6.47
CA GLY A 28 23.95 2.40 -5.49
C GLY A 28 23.94 3.81 -6.09
N GLY A 29 23.44 3.97 -7.32
CA GLY A 29 23.22 5.27 -7.94
C GLY A 29 22.07 6.06 -7.32
N ARG A 30 21.95 7.33 -7.71
CA ARG A 30 20.87 8.23 -7.25
C ARG A 30 19.76 8.27 -8.30
N SER A 31 18.51 8.19 -7.85
CA SER A 31 17.32 8.41 -8.68
C SER A 31 16.59 9.70 -8.32
N LEU A 32 15.98 10.34 -9.32
CA LEU A 32 15.04 11.44 -9.13
C LEU A 32 13.62 10.92 -9.39
N LEU A 33 12.85 10.80 -8.31
CA LEU A 33 11.51 10.22 -8.31
C LEU A 33 10.46 11.24 -7.86
N CYS A 34 9.20 11.02 -8.23
CA CYS A 34 8.07 11.76 -7.68
C CYS A 34 6.86 10.85 -7.47
N ALA A 35 6.12 11.10 -6.39
CA ALA A 35 4.83 10.46 -6.14
C ALA A 35 3.79 10.97 -7.15
N THR A 36 2.98 10.07 -7.68
CA THR A 36 1.87 10.42 -8.57
C THR A 36 0.58 10.58 -7.79
N GLU A 37 -0.37 11.33 -8.37
CA GLU A 37 -1.74 11.43 -7.83
C GLU A 37 -2.48 10.09 -7.90
N ARG A 38 -2.14 9.23 -8.88
CA ARG A 38 -2.66 7.87 -8.98
C ARG A 38 -1.98 6.98 -7.94
N GLY A 39 -2.76 6.16 -7.25
CA GLY A 39 -2.33 5.23 -6.22
C GLY A 39 -3.46 4.25 -5.87
N PHE A 40 -3.31 3.55 -4.75
CA PHE A 40 -4.36 2.69 -4.21
C PHE A 40 -4.48 2.85 -2.69
N ALA A 41 -5.67 2.57 -2.17
CA ALA A 41 -5.91 2.57 -0.74
C ALA A 41 -5.58 1.19 -0.16
N VAL A 42 -4.95 1.17 1.01
CA VAL A 42 -4.81 -0.02 1.84
C VAL A 42 -5.62 0.21 3.11
N VAL A 43 -6.55 -0.68 3.39
CA VAL A 43 -7.35 -0.67 4.63
C VAL A 43 -7.09 -1.96 5.37
N ALA A 44 -6.72 -1.87 6.64
CA ALA A 44 -6.44 -3.01 7.48
C ALA A 44 -7.18 -2.91 8.81
N VAL A 45 -7.56 -4.08 9.33
CA VAL A 45 -8.15 -4.23 10.66
C VAL A 45 -7.34 -5.29 11.40
N PRO A 46 -6.90 -5.03 12.65
CA PRO A 46 -6.18 -6.02 13.42
C PRO A 46 -7.07 -7.23 13.69
N ARG A 47 -6.45 -8.40 13.66
CA ARG A 47 -7.10 -9.67 13.97
C ARG A 47 -6.41 -10.28 15.20
N ALA A 48 -7.15 -11.08 15.95
CA ALA A 48 -6.62 -11.81 17.10
C ALA A 48 -5.91 -13.12 16.71
N ASP A 49 -6.02 -13.54 15.44
CA ASP A 49 -5.33 -14.71 14.91
C ASP A 49 -3.97 -14.34 14.28
N SER A 50 -3.08 -15.32 14.14
CA SER A 50 -1.77 -15.14 13.50
C SER A 50 -1.84 -15.23 11.97
N ARG A 51 -2.92 -14.71 11.37
CA ARG A 51 -3.17 -14.80 9.93
C ARG A 51 -3.33 -13.43 9.30
N VAL A 52 -2.83 -13.30 8.09
CA VAL A 52 -3.12 -12.17 7.19
C VAL A 52 -4.06 -12.70 6.11
N ARG A 53 -5.13 -11.94 5.84
CA ARG A 53 -5.97 -12.14 4.67
C ARG A 53 -5.91 -10.88 3.84
N VAL A 54 -5.60 -11.03 2.57
CA VAL A 54 -5.53 -9.90 1.64
C VAL A 54 -6.69 -10.01 0.68
N HIS A 55 -7.40 -8.90 0.47
CA HIS A 55 -8.51 -8.79 -0.45
C HIS A 55 -8.17 -7.73 -1.49
N ASP A 56 -8.24 -8.07 -2.77
CA ASP A 56 -8.26 -7.06 -3.83
C ASP A 56 -9.68 -6.49 -3.95
N ALA A 57 -9.81 -5.19 -3.67
CA ALA A 57 -11.09 -4.50 -3.69
C ALA A 57 -11.69 -4.36 -5.10
N ILE A 58 -10.87 -4.49 -6.17
CA ILE A 58 -11.35 -4.36 -7.55
C ILE A 58 -11.86 -5.70 -8.07
N SER A 59 -11.03 -6.74 -8.01
CA SER A 59 -11.39 -8.07 -8.53
C SER A 59 -12.23 -8.90 -7.57
N GLY A 60 -12.15 -8.64 -6.26
CA GLY A 60 -12.75 -9.46 -5.22
C GLY A 60 -11.92 -10.70 -4.85
N GLU A 61 -10.75 -10.91 -5.46
CA GLU A 61 -9.86 -12.02 -5.14
C GLU A 61 -9.31 -11.93 -3.71
N SER A 62 -9.03 -13.08 -3.10
CA SER A 62 -8.55 -13.15 -1.72
C SER A 62 -7.51 -14.26 -1.54
N VAL A 63 -6.48 -13.97 -0.74
CA VAL A 63 -5.43 -14.93 -0.32
C VAL A 63 -5.17 -14.85 1.18
#